data_AF-A0A3Q1GR14-F1
#
_entry.id   AF-A0A3Q1GR14-F1
#
_cell.length_a   1.000
_cell.length_b   1.000
_cell.length_c   1.000
_cell.angle_alpha   90.00
_cell.angle_beta   90.00
_cell.angle_gamma   90.00
#
_symmetry.space_group_name_H-M   'P 1'
#
loop_
_entity.id
_entity.type
_entity.pdbx_description
1 polymer ?
#
loop_
_entity_poly.entity_id
_entity_poly.type
_entity_poly.pdbx_seq_one_letter_code
_entity_poly.pdbx_strand_id
1 'polypeptide(L)'
;MLYVDGMNGVIGHPETIQWLYTLAGSKFRLVVKTALKLLLVFVEYSESNAPLLIQAITSVDTKRGTNTSPWSNAMEILHEKDGVDTELLVYAMTLINKTLSALPDQDSFYDMVDILEEQGIETLLVCPRHSQRGFFLCNKTLLQTSA
;
A
#
# COMPACT_ATOMS: atom_id res chain seq x y z
N MET A 1 -6.85 -10.14 -13.93
CA MET A 1 -7.51 -10.06 -12.60
C MET A 1 -9.03 -9.88 -12.66
N LEU A 2 -9.64 -9.60 -13.82
CA LEU A 2 -11.09 -9.32 -13.90
C LEU A 2 -11.99 -10.57 -13.88
N TYR A 3 -11.42 -11.75 -14.15
CA TYR A 3 -12.13 -13.02 -14.13
C TYR A 3 -11.78 -13.77 -12.85
N VAL A 4 -12.76 -14.44 -12.25
CA VAL A 4 -12.61 -15.19 -10.99
C VAL A 4 -11.45 -16.18 -11.06
N ASP A 5 -11.39 -17.01 -12.11
CA ASP A 5 -10.30 -17.98 -12.29
C ASP A 5 -8.94 -17.31 -12.45
N GLY A 6 -8.90 -16.18 -13.15
CA GLY A 6 -7.68 -15.38 -13.32
C GLY A 6 -7.22 -14.75 -12.01
N MET A 7 -8.13 -14.30 -11.16
CA MET A 7 -7.79 -13.76 -9.84
C MET A 7 -7.34 -14.85 -8.89
N ASN A 8 -8.03 -15.99 -8.85
CA ASN A 8 -7.63 -17.16 -8.06
C ASN A 8 -6.25 -17.68 -8.49
N GLY A 9 -5.95 -17.66 -9.80
CA GLY A 9 -4.63 -17.96 -10.31
C GLY A 9 -3.56 -17.00 -9.78
N VAL A 10 -3.83 -15.69 -9.74
CA VAL A 10 -2.92 -14.69 -9.16
C VAL A 10 -2.75 -14.90 -7.65
N ILE A 11 -3.83 -15.13 -6.90
CA ILE A 11 -3.80 -15.39 -5.46
C ILE A 11 -2.93 -16.63 -5.16
N GLY A 12 -2.99 -17.65 -6.00
CA GLY A 12 -2.17 -18.86 -5.89
C GLY A 12 -0.69 -18.70 -6.23
N HIS A 13 -0.25 -17.55 -6.74
CA HIS A 13 1.14 -17.30 -7.14
C HIS A 13 1.69 -16.00 -6.51
N PRO A 14 2.20 -16.06 -5.26
CA PRO A 14 2.72 -14.90 -4.53
C PRO A 14 3.80 -14.11 -5.27
N GLU A 15 4.59 -14.77 -6.12
CA GLU A 15 5.62 -14.16 -6.96
C GLU A 15 5.04 -13.11 -7.90
N THR A 16 3.79 -13.27 -8.33
CA THR A 16 3.09 -12.29 -9.17
C THR A 16 2.87 -10.99 -8.41
N ILE A 17 2.47 -11.07 -7.15
CA ILE A 17 2.24 -9.89 -6.30
C ILE A 17 3.57 -9.24 -5.92
N GLN A 18 4.60 -10.04 -5.61
CA GLN A 18 5.97 -9.54 -5.39
C GLN A 18 6.49 -8.78 -6.61
N TRP A 19 6.24 -9.31 -7.81
CA TRP A 19 6.64 -8.65 -9.06
C TRP A 19 5.86 -7.36 -9.29
N LEU A 20 4.54 -7.35 -9.10
CA LEU A 20 3.73 -6.12 -9.20
C LEU A 20 4.18 -5.04 -8.21
N TYR A 21 4.47 -5.39 -6.96
CA TYR A 21 5.01 -4.44 -5.99
C TYR A 21 6.42 -3.96 -6.38
N THR A 22 7.25 -4.82 -6.96
CA THR A 22 8.56 -4.41 -7.50
C THR A 22 8.41 -3.36 -8.60
N LEU A 23 7.42 -3.50 -9.49
CA LEU A 23 7.12 -2.54 -10.54
C LEU A 23 6.62 -1.19 -10.01
N ALA A 24 6.09 -1.12 -8.78
CA ALA A 24 5.71 0.14 -8.16
C ALA A 24 6.92 1.05 -7.88
N GLY A 25 8.13 0.48 -7.73
CA GLY A 25 9.40 1.24 -7.64
C GLY A 25 10.08 1.53 -8.99
N SER A 26 9.35 1.45 -10.11
CA SER A 26 9.91 1.68 -11.44
C SER A 26 10.14 3.17 -11.72
N LYS A 27 11.14 3.49 -12.55
CA LYS A 27 11.37 4.86 -13.06
C LYS A 27 10.30 5.31 -14.08
N PHE A 28 9.51 4.38 -14.62
CA PHE A 28 8.50 4.66 -15.64
C PHE A 28 7.12 4.88 -15.01
N ARG A 29 6.63 6.12 -14.99
CA ARG A 29 5.36 6.50 -14.34
C ARG A 29 4.16 5.67 -14.80
N LEU A 30 4.06 5.32 -16.10
CA LEU A 30 2.97 4.49 -16.61
C LEU A 30 2.99 3.06 -16.06
N VAL A 31 4.19 2.53 -15.81
CA VAL A 31 4.38 1.20 -15.21
C VAL A 31 3.96 1.24 -13.75
N VAL A 32 4.42 2.25 -13.00
CA VAL A 32 4.03 2.47 -11.59
C VAL A 32 2.51 2.61 -11.46
N LYS A 33 1.89 3.44 -12.31
CA LYS A 33 0.44 3.64 -12.34
C LYS A 33 -0.32 2.35 -12.53
N THR A 34 0.08 1.55 -13.52
CA THR A 34 -0.57 0.28 -13.84
C THR A 34 -0.37 -0.73 -12.72
N ALA A 35 0.83 -0.80 -12.14
CA ALA A 35 1.13 -1.67 -11.02
C ALA A 35 0.25 -1.35 -9.80
N LEU A 36 0.17 -0.08 -9.39
CA LEU A 36 -0.66 0.35 -8.27
C LEU A 36 -2.15 0.04 -8.51
N LYS A 37 -2.66 0.26 -9.73
CA LYS A 37 -4.05 -0.10 -10.09
C LYS A 37 -4.30 -1.61 -9.95
N LEU A 38 -3.37 -2.45 -10.40
CA LEU A 38 -3.51 -3.90 -10.29
C LEU A 38 -3.43 -4.37 -8.83
N LEU A 39 -2.54 -3.77 -8.03
CA LEU A 39 -2.46 -4.04 -6.59
C LEU A 39 -3.74 -3.62 -5.86
N LEU A 40 -4.33 -2.48 -6.24
CA LEU A 40 -5.63 -2.04 -5.71
C LEU A 40 -6.74 -3.04 -6.06
N VAL A 41 -6.86 -3.43 -7.33
CA VAL A 41 -7.84 -4.45 -7.77
C VAL A 41 -7.64 -5.77 -7.03
N PHE A 42 -6.39 -6.14 -6.72
CA PHE A 42 -6.08 -7.33 -5.96
C PHE A 42 -6.60 -7.24 -4.50
N VAL A 43 -6.29 -6.17 -3.78
CA VAL A 43 -6.75 -6.00 -2.38
C VAL A 43 -8.26 -5.80 -2.30
N GLU A 44 -8.87 -5.11 -3.27
CA GLU A 44 -10.32 -4.87 -3.30
C GLU A 44 -11.14 -6.13 -3.58
N TYR A 45 -10.54 -7.16 -4.16
CA TYR A 45 -11.24 -8.39 -4.50
C TYR A 45 -11.65 -9.21 -3.27
N SER A 46 -10.82 -9.24 -2.23
CA SER A 46 -11.11 -9.95 -0.98
C SER A 46 -10.24 -9.42 0.14
N GLU A 47 -10.81 -9.25 1.34
CA GLU A 47 -10.07 -8.84 2.54
C GLU A 47 -8.90 -9.80 2.85
N SER A 48 -9.07 -11.10 2.55
CA SER A 48 -8.02 -12.11 2.70
C SER A 48 -6.76 -11.86 1.85
N ASN A 49 -6.84 -10.98 0.85
CA ASN A 49 -5.70 -10.61 0.01
C ASN A 49 -4.78 -9.58 0.67
N ALA A 50 -5.24 -8.83 1.68
CA ALA A 50 -4.42 -7.81 2.33
C ALA A 50 -3.19 -8.41 3.05
N PRO A 51 -3.33 -9.47 3.88
CA PRO A 51 -2.18 -10.18 4.43
C PRO A 51 -1.23 -10.75 3.35
N LEU A 52 -1.77 -11.25 2.23
CA LEU A 52 -0.96 -11.77 1.12
C LEU A 52 -0.13 -10.67 0.45
N LEU A 53 -0.72 -9.47 0.29
CA LEU A 53 0.01 -8.32 -0.23
C LEU A 53 1.13 -7.92 0.73
N ILE A 54 0.86 -7.83 2.04
CA ILE A 54 1.88 -7.49 3.04
C ILE A 54 3.04 -8.49 3.01
N GLN A 55 2.74 -9.78 2.96
CA GLN A 55 3.78 -10.83 2.84
C GLN A 55 4.64 -10.65 1.58
N ALA A 56 4.00 -10.33 0.44
CA ALA A 56 4.72 -10.07 -0.80
C ALA A 56 5.61 -8.82 -0.70
N ILE A 57 5.10 -7.73 -0.12
CA ILE A 57 5.84 -6.48 0.12
C ILE A 57 7.07 -6.76 0.99
N THR A 58 6.86 -7.37 2.16
CA THR A 58 7.93 -7.72 3.10
C THR A 58 8.97 -8.62 2.43
N SER A 59 8.55 -9.60 1.61
CA SER A 59 9.49 -10.46 0.87
C SER A 59 10.34 -9.67 -0.12
N VAL A 60 9.76 -8.72 -0.85
CA VAL A 60 10.49 -7.88 -1.82
C VAL A 60 11.47 -6.95 -1.11
N ASP A 61 11.02 -6.25 -0.06
CA ASP A 61 11.84 -5.25 0.62
C ASP A 61 12.97 -5.90 1.43
N THR A 62 12.71 -7.05 2.09
CA THR A 62 13.75 -7.84 2.75
C THR A 62 14.82 -8.33 1.76
N LYS A 63 14.45 -8.67 0.51
CA LYS A 63 15.40 -9.09 -0.53
C LYS A 63 16.25 -7.93 -1.06
N ARG A 64 15.78 -6.68 -0.97
CA ARG A 64 16.52 -5.50 -1.44
C ARG A 64 17.59 -5.03 -0.45
N GLY A 65 17.49 -5.43 0.82
CA GLY A 65 18.52 -5.20 1.83
C GLY A 65 17.96 -5.30 3.25
N THR A 66 18.84 -5.48 4.23
CA THR A 66 18.45 -5.64 5.65
C THR A 66 17.83 -4.38 6.28
N ASN A 67 17.90 -3.23 5.61
CA ASN A 67 17.47 -1.94 6.14
C ASN A 67 16.28 -1.35 5.36
N THR A 68 15.63 -2.12 4.49
CA THR A 68 14.47 -1.65 3.74
C THR A 68 13.20 -2.12 4.43
N SER A 69 12.52 -1.21 5.11
CA SER A 69 11.24 -1.47 5.75
C SER A 69 10.16 -1.78 4.70
N PRO A 70 9.17 -2.63 5.03
CA PRO A 70 8.01 -2.86 4.17
C PRO A 70 7.37 -1.54 3.75
N TRP A 71 6.84 -1.47 2.53
CA TRP A 71 6.21 -0.29 1.92
C TRP A 71 7.16 0.78 1.39
N SER A 72 8.48 0.52 1.34
CA SER A 72 9.45 1.52 0.89
C SER A 72 9.14 2.11 -0.50
N ASN A 73 8.68 1.30 -1.46
CA ASN A 73 8.33 1.79 -2.80
C ASN A 73 7.10 2.73 -2.77
N ALA A 74 6.10 2.42 -1.94
CA ALA A 74 4.92 3.26 -1.81
C ALA A 74 5.26 4.57 -1.07
N MET A 75 6.10 4.48 -0.03
CA MET A 75 6.57 5.64 0.72
C MET A 75 7.43 6.56 -0.15
N GLU A 76 8.28 6.02 -1.02
CA GLU A 76 9.05 6.82 -1.99
C GLU A 76 8.15 7.65 -2.91
N ILE A 77 7.05 7.05 -3.42
CA ILE A 77 6.05 7.76 -4.22
C ILE A 77 5.39 8.89 -3.40
N LEU A 78 5.08 8.65 -2.12
CA LEU A 78 4.41 9.62 -1.27
C LEU A 78 5.34 10.77 -0.83
N HIS A 79 6.65 10.53 -0.70
CA HIS A 79 7.65 11.53 -0.31
C HIS A 79 8.15 12.40 -1.47
N GLU A 80 7.81 12.07 -2.71
CA GLU A 80 8.31 12.78 -3.89
C GLU A 80 7.82 14.25 -3.92
N LYS A 81 8.76 15.21 -3.88
CA LYS A 81 8.46 16.64 -3.66
C LYS A 81 8.19 17.42 -4.96
N ASP A 82 8.67 16.93 -6.10
CA ASP A 82 8.71 17.65 -7.37
C ASP A 82 7.81 17.02 -8.45
N GLY A 83 6.87 17.80 -8.98
CA GLY A 83 6.15 17.47 -10.24
C GLY A 83 5.38 16.15 -10.25
N VAL A 84 4.90 15.69 -9.09
CA VAL A 84 4.21 14.41 -8.95
C VAL A 84 2.85 14.43 -9.63
N ASP A 85 2.57 13.35 -10.37
CA ASP A 85 1.22 13.00 -10.82
C ASP A 85 0.37 12.72 -9.58
N THR A 86 -0.50 13.66 -9.25
CA THR A 86 -1.36 13.59 -8.05
C THR A 86 -2.18 12.31 -8.00
N GLU A 87 -2.45 11.70 -9.16
CA GLU A 87 -3.12 10.41 -9.28
C GLU A 87 -2.30 9.27 -8.65
N LEU A 88 -0.97 9.28 -8.78
CA LEU A 88 -0.08 8.28 -8.17
C LEU A 88 -0.07 8.36 -6.65
N LEU A 89 -0.06 9.59 -6.09
CA LEU A 89 -0.22 9.80 -4.64
C LEU A 89 -1.55 9.23 -4.16
N VAL A 90 -2.62 9.46 -4.94
CA VAL A 90 -3.94 8.91 -4.65
C VAL A 90 -3.90 7.39 -4.60
N TYR A 91 -3.31 6.75 -5.59
CA TYR A 91 -3.22 5.29 -5.63
C TYR A 91 -2.34 4.70 -4.54
N ALA A 92 -1.16 5.26 -4.27
CA ALA A 92 -0.27 4.77 -3.23
C ALA A 92 -0.93 4.85 -1.84
N MET A 93 -1.53 5.99 -1.50
CA MET A 93 -2.20 6.16 -0.22
C MET A 93 -3.48 5.32 -0.11
N THR A 94 -4.25 5.21 -1.19
CA THR A 94 -5.46 4.35 -1.22
C THR A 94 -5.09 2.89 -1.02
N LEU A 95 -3.98 2.44 -1.61
CA LEU A 95 -3.50 1.07 -1.45
C LEU A 95 -3.13 0.78 0.00
N ILE A 96 -2.36 1.67 0.65
CA ILE A 96 -2.01 1.55 2.07
C ILE A 96 -3.30 1.50 2.91
N ASN A 97 -4.20 2.46 2.73
CA ASN A 97 -5.44 2.55 3.50
C ASN A 97 -6.31 1.29 3.37
N LYS A 98 -6.54 0.81 2.14
CA LYS A 98 -7.35 -0.39 1.91
C LYS A 98 -6.70 -1.64 2.49
N THR A 99 -5.37 -1.73 2.42
CA THR A 99 -4.65 -2.87 2.98
C THR A 99 -4.76 -2.87 4.50
N LEU A 100 -4.57 -1.72 5.15
CA LEU A 100 -4.74 -1.59 6.60
C LEU A 100 -6.18 -1.88 7.05
N SER A 101 -7.18 -1.35 6.34
CA SER A 101 -8.60 -1.57 6.69
C SER A 101 -9.08 -3.01 6.50
N ALA A 102 -8.35 -3.82 5.74
CA ALA A 102 -8.66 -5.23 5.48
C ALA A 102 -7.88 -6.20 6.38
N LEU A 103 -7.11 -5.70 7.35
CA LEU A 103 -6.43 -6.54 8.34
C LEU A 103 -7.45 -7.17 9.31
N PRO A 104 -7.27 -8.45 9.67
CA PRO A 104 -8.27 -9.20 10.44
C PRO A 104 -8.29 -8.86 11.94
N ASP A 105 -7.21 -8.28 12.46
CA ASP A 105 -7.02 -7.99 13.87
C ASP A 105 -6.30 -6.66 14.11
N GLN A 106 -6.51 -6.11 15.30
CA GLN A 106 -6.03 -4.80 15.70
C GLN A 106 -4.52 -4.78 15.93
N ASP A 107 -3.91 -5.89 16.35
CA ASP A 107 -2.48 -5.99 16.59
C ASP A 107 -1.72 -5.87 15.25
N SER A 108 -2.12 -6.66 14.24
CA SER A 108 -1.59 -6.57 12.88
C SER A 108 -1.74 -5.16 12.28
N PHE A 109 -2.85 -4.46 12.58
CA PHE A 109 -3.06 -3.09 12.12
C PHE A 109 -2.05 -2.14 12.73
N TYR A 110 -1.84 -2.16 14.05
CA TYR A 110 -0.90 -1.26 14.70
C TYR A 110 0.55 -1.59 14.36
N ASP A 111 0.92 -2.86 14.24
CA ASP A 111 2.25 -3.28 13.77
C ASP A 111 2.57 -2.66 12.40
N MET A 112 1.60 -2.65 11.48
CA MET A 112 1.78 -2.06 10.15
C MET A 112 1.79 -0.52 10.18
N VAL A 113 0.98 0.09 11.05
CA VAL A 113 0.98 1.56 11.22
C VAL A 113 2.32 2.04 11.76
N ASP A 114 2.88 1.35 12.76
CA ASP A 114 4.18 1.70 13.35
C ASP A 114 5.29 1.67 12.29
N ILE A 115 5.31 0.66 11.42
CA ILE A 115 6.26 0.56 10.29
C ILE A 115 6.13 1.76 9.32
N LEU A 116 4.92 2.27 9.11
CA LEU A 116 4.66 3.42 8.24
C LEU A 116 4.99 4.76 8.93
N GLU A 117 4.72 4.87 10.24
CA GLU A 117 5.10 6.02 11.08
C GLU A 117 6.62 6.17 11.13
N GLU A 118 7.38 5.08 11.29
CA GLU A 118 8.85 5.07 11.22
C GLU A 118 9.40 5.56 9.86
N GLN A 119 8.63 5.38 8.78
CA GLN A 119 8.95 5.89 7.43
C GLN A 119 8.44 7.32 7.19
N GLY A 120 7.87 7.98 8.20
CA GLY A 120 7.46 9.38 8.19
C GLY A 120 6.10 9.63 7.52
N ILE A 121 5.19 8.65 7.49
CA ILE A 121 3.86 8.82 6.87
C ILE A 121 3.04 9.94 7.53
N GLU A 122 3.21 10.14 8.84
CA GLU A 122 2.58 11.22 9.63
C GLU A 122 2.91 12.63 9.11
N THR A 123 4.16 12.84 8.66
CA THR A 123 4.62 14.13 8.16
C THR A 123 3.94 14.45 6.82
N LEU A 124 3.60 13.41 6.06
CA LEU A 124 2.87 13.53 4.80
C LEU A 124 1.40 13.87 5.02
N LEU A 125 0.78 13.37 6.10
CA LEU A 125 -0.60 13.69 6.48
C LEU A 125 -0.78 15.16 6.90
N VAL A 126 0.21 15.72 7.59
CA VAL A 126 0.19 17.12 8.06
C VAL A 126 0.45 18.12 6.91
N CYS A 127 1.00 17.66 5.78
CA CYS A 127 1.24 18.51 4.62
C CYS A 127 -0.09 19.00 4.00
N PRO A 128 -0.30 20.32 3.81
CA PRO A 128 -1.55 20.88 3.25
C PRO A 128 -1.96 20.30 1.89
N ARG A 129 -0.98 19.82 1.11
CA ARG A 129 -1.19 19.17 -0.19
C ARG A 129 -1.94 17.83 -0.11
N HIS A 130 -1.81 17.12 1.02
CA HIS A 130 -2.49 15.83 1.26
C HIS A 130 -3.77 16.01 2.09
N SER A 131 -3.77 16.95 3.04
CA SER A 131 -4.92 17.24 3.91
C SER A 131 -6.18 17.70 3.14
N GLN A 132 -6.04 18.46 2.04
CA GLN A 132 -7.19 18.89 1.22
C GLN A 132 -7.80 17.80 0.33
N ARG A 133 -7.19 16.62 0.23
CA ARG A 133 -7.51 15.61 -0.80
C ARG A 133 -8.10 14.31 -0.26
N GLY A 134 -8.59 14.31 0.99
CA GLY A 134 -9.28 13.16 1.58
C GLY A 134 -8.35 11.99 1.96
N PHE A 135 -7.05 12.26 2.09
CA PHE A 135 -6.07 11.28 2.58
C PHE A 135 -6.17 11.14 4.09
N PHE A 136 -7.13 10.35 4.55
CA PHE A 136 -7.16 9.86 5.92
C PHE A 136 -6.46 8.51 5.92
N LEU A 137 -5.33 8.35 6.64
CA LEU A 137 -5.07 7.05 7.25
C LEU A 137 -6.32 6.72 8.08
N CYS A 138 -6.81 5.49 7.98
CA CYS A 138 -8.01 5.04 8.70
C CYS A 138 -8.02 5.68 10.10
N ASN A 139 -9.00 6.56 10.30
CA ASN A 139 -8.99 7.60 11.32
C ASN A 139 -8.63 6.99 12.68
N LYS A 140 -7.59 7.52 13.36
CA LYS A 140 -7.25 7.22 14.78
C LYS A 140 -8.46 7.45 15.73
N THR A 141 -9.59 7.96 15.22
CA THR A 141 -10.84 8.30 15.91
C THR A 141 -12.06 7.44 15.57
N LEU A 142 -12.05 6.55 14.57
CA LEU A 142 -13.25 5.74 14.23
C LEU A 142 -13.33 4.38 14.94
N LEU A 143 -12.23 3.88 15.50
CA LEU A 143 -12.21 2.66 16.31
C LEU A 143 -12.37 2.89 17.82
N GLN A 144 -12.40 4.15 18.29
CA GLN A 144 -12.63 4.48 19.70
C GLN A 144 -14.09 4.82 20.06
N THR A 145 -15.05 4.75 19.13
CA THR A 145 -16.47 5.05 19.39
C THR A 145 -17.40 3.85 19.25
N SER A 146 -16.86 2.63 19.21
CA SER A 146 -17.63 1.38 19.20
C SER A 146 -17.31 0.52 20.43
N ALA A 147 -17.47 1.08 21.64
CA ALA A 147 -17.63 0.33 22.89
C ALA A 147 -18.39 1.18 23.90
#